data_AF-A0A529MIA4-F1
#
_entry.id   AF-A0A529MIA4-F1
#
_cell.length_a   1.000
_cell.length_b   1.000
_cell.length_c   1.000
_cell.angle_alpha   90.00
_cell.angle_beta   90.00
_cell.angle_gamma   90.00
#
_symmetry.space_group_name_H-M   'P 1'
#
loop_
_entity.id
_entity.type
_entity.pdbx_description
1 polymer ?
#
loop_
_entity_poly.entity_id
_entity_poly.type
_entity_poly.pdbx_seq_one_letter_code
_entity_poly.pdbx_strand_id
1 'polypeptide(L)' 'MNLIAVLEAIMLERNVTRAASSLAMSQPAVSNALRRARKLTKDQLFLKTASGVEP' A
#
# COMPACT_ATOMS: atom_id res chain seq x y z
N MET A 1 -12.43 -0.68 5.88
CA MET A 1 -11.14 -0.27 5.28
C MET A 1 -11.30 -0.32 3.77
N ASN A 2 -11.12 0.82 3.10
CA ASN A 2 -11.24 0.93 1.65
C ASN A 2 -9.90 0.53 1.00
N LEU A 3 -9.88 -0.53 0.19
CA LEU A 3 -8.65 -1.00 -0.47
C LEU A 3 -8.18 -0.04 -1.55
N ILE A 4 -9.09 0.62 -2.27
CA ILE A 4 -8.73 1.56 -3.35
C ILE A 4 -7.95 2.75 -2.78
N ALA A 5 -8.44 3.33 -1.67
CA ALA A 5 -7.75 4.43 -0.99
C ALA A 5 -6.34 4.03 -0.50
N VAL A 6 -6.16 2.77 -0.06
CA VAL A 6 -4.83 2.26 0.34
C VAL A 6 -3.89 2.15 -0.86
N LEU A 7 -4.37 1.60 -1.99
CA LEU A 7 -3.57 1.47 -3.19
C LEU A 7 -3.18 2.85 -3.76
N GLU A 8 -4.14 3.77 -3.83
CA GLU A 8 -3.92 5.16 -4.26
C GLU A 8 -2.86 5.85 -3.39
N ALA A 9 -2.97 5.77 -2.06
CA ALA A 9 -1.99 6.36 -1.16
C ALA A 9 -0.58 5.78 -1.35
N ILE A 10 -0.45 4.47 -1.61
CA ILE A 10 0.85 3.84 -1.90
C ILE A 10 1.41 4.31 -3.24
N MET A 11 0.57 4.48 -4.27
CA MET A 11 0.98 5.02 -5.57
C MET A 11 1.51 6.46 -5.46
N LEU A 12 0.82 7.30 -4.68
CA LEU A 12 1.19 8.71 -4.49
C LEU A 12 2.44 8.87 -3.63
N GLU A 13 2.50 8.19 -2.50
CA GLU A 13 3.61 8.35 -1.54
C GLU A 13 4.86 7.54 -1.91
N ARG A 14 4.71 6.51 -2.75
CA ARG A 14 5.77 5.52 -3.08
C ARG A 14 6.46 4.94 -1.85
N ASN A 15 5.77 4.94 -0.70
CA ASN A 15 6.29 4.54 0.59
C ASN A 15 5.13 4.11 1.52
N VAL A 16 5.18 2.86 2.00
CA VAL A 16 4.11 2.28 2.82
C VAL A 16 3.93 2.98 4.17
N THR A 17 5.02 3.46 4.78
CA THR A 17 4.96 4.17 6.07
C THR A 17 4.33 5.54 5.90
N ARG A 18 4.72 6.29 4.86
CA ARG A 18 4.10 7.59 4.54
C ARG A 18 2.62 7.45 4.15
N ALA A 19 2.27 6.42 3.38
CA ALA A 19 0.88 6.12 3.06
C ALA A 19 0.04 5.81 4.30
N ALA A 20 0.63 5.15 5.31
CA ALA A 20 -0.05 4.93 6.58
C ALA A 20 -0.29 6.24 7.33
N SER A 21 0.71 7.12 7.40
CA SER A 21 0.56 8.45 7.98
C SER A 21 -0.50 9.30 7.27
N SER A 22 -0.54 9.31 5.93
CA SER A 22 -1.52 10.10 5.17
C SER A 22 -2.96 9.61 5.32
N LEU A 23 -3.14 8.30 5.55
CA LEU A 23 -4.45 7.69 5.79
C LEU A 23 -4.88 7.70 7.27
N ALA A 24 -4.08 8.30 8.16
CA ALA A 24 -4.28 8.19 9.62
C ALA A 24 -4.41 6.73 10.10
N MET A 25 -3.60 5.84 9.53
CA MET A 25 -3.57 4.41 9.81
C MET A 25 -2.21 3.99 10.37
N SER A 26 -2.18 2.83 11.03
CA SER A 26 -0.90 2.21 11.35
C SER A 26 -0.28 1.55 10.11
N GLN A 27 1.04 1.53 10.04
CA GLN A 27 1.77 0.85 8.95
C GLN A 27 1.38 -0.65 8.83
N PRO A 28 1.17 -1.41 9.93
CA PRO A 28 0.65 -2.77 9.84
C PRO A 28 -0.76 -2.86 9.23
N ALA A 29 -1.64 -1.87 9.48
CA ALA A 29 -2.97 -1.85 8.89
C ALA A 29 -2.91 -1.68 7.36
N VAL A 30 -2.08 -0.76 6.87
CA VAL A 30 -1.82 -0.57 5.43
C VAL A 30 -1.18 -1.82 4.82
N SER A 31 -0.18 -2.42 5.47
CA SER A 31 0.45 -3.66 4.99
C SER A 31 -0.54 -4.82 4.89
N ASN A 32 -1.46 -4.94 5.87
CA ASN A 32 -2.51 -5.93 5.85
C ASN A 32 -3.53 -5.68 4.72
N ALA A 33 -3.90 -4.43 4.46
CA ALA A 33 -4.74 -4.07 3.32
C ALA A 33 -4.08 -4.44 1.99
N LEU A 34 -2.80 -4.09 1.81
CA LEU A 34 -2.05 -4.45 0.61
C LEU A 34 -1.99 -5.98 0.43
N ARG A 35 -1.74 -6.75 1.49
CA ARG A 35 -1.78 -8.22 1.43
C ARG A 35 -3.16 -8.75 1.00
N ARG A 36 -4.25 -8.14 1.47
CA ARG A 36 -5.61 -8.51 1.05
C ARG A 36 -5.86 -8.17 -0.42
N ALA A 37 -5.42 -7.00 -0.88
CA ALA A 37 -5.53 -6.59 -2.27
C ALA A 37 -4.80 -7.58 -3.19
N ARG A 38 -3.55 -7.95 -2.87
CA ARG A 38 -2.78 -8.95 -3.62
C ARG A 38 -3.50 -10.29 -3.75
N LYS A 39 -4.19 -10.73 -2.68
CA LYS A 39 -4.98 -11.98 -2.71
C LYS A 39 -6.22 -11.87 -3.61
N LEU A 40 -6.89 -10.73 -3.61
CA LEU A 40 -8.09 -10.51 -4.42
C LEU A 40 -7.77 -10.38 -5.91
N THR A 41 -6.69 -9.67 -6.24
CA THR A 41 -6.26 -9.46 -7.62
C THR A 41 -5.40 -10.60 -8.16
N LYS A 42 -4.86 -11.44 -7.28
CA LYS A 42 -3.82 -12.44 -7.60
C LYS A 42 -2.57 -11.80 -8.23
N ASP A 43 -2.30 -10.56 -7.86
CA ASP A 43 -1.19 -9.74 -8.37
C ASP A 43 -0.30 -9.27 -7.21
N GLN A 44 0.97 -8.99 -7.47
CA GLN A 44 1.85 -8.32 -6.53
C GLN A 44 1.50 -6.84 -6.34
N LEU A 45 0.92 -6.13 -7.30
CA LEU A 45 0.50 -4.72 -7.24
C LEU A 45 1.61 -3.68 -7.04
N PHE A 46 2.62 -3.96 -6.21
CA PHE A 46 3.77 -3.10 -6.01
C PHE A 46 5.02 -3.92 -5.72
N LEU A 47 6.15 -3.50 -6.29
CA LEU A 47 7.48 -4.06 -6.05
C LEU A 47 8.31 -3.14 -5.16
N LYS A 48 9.13 -3.73 -4.29
CA LYS A 48 10.10 -2.97 -3.50
C LYS A 48 11.27 -2.60 -4.41
N THR A 49 11.63 -1.32 -4.41
CA THR A 49 12.78 -0.79 -5.13
C THR A 49 13.72 -0.09 -4.16
N ALA A 50 14.92 0.29 -4.62
CA ALA A 50 15.86 1.05 -3.81
C ALA A 50 15.29 2.42 -3.37
N SER A 51 14.34 2.98 -4.13
CA SER A 51 13.68 4.26 -3.87
C SER A 51 12.39 4.15 -3.06
N GLY A 52 11.90 2.95 -2.76
CA GLY A 52 10.67 2.72 -1.99
C GLY A 52 9.80 1.62 -2.58
N VAL A 53 8.64 2.01 -3.11
CA VAL A 53 7.68 1.08 -3.72
C VAL A 53 7.19 1.64 -5.06
N GLU A 54 7.14 0.78 -6.07
CA GLU A 54 6.64 1.10 -7.41
C GLU A 54 5.56 0.10 -7.83
N PRO A 55 4.57 0.49 -8.67
CA PRO A 55 3.54 -0.41 -9.17
C PRO A 55 4.10 -1.61 -9.95
#